data_AF-A0A7C2LQS3-F1
#
_entry.id   AF-A0A7C2LQS3-F1
#
_cell.length_a   1.000
_cell.length_b   1.000
_cell.length_c   1.000
_cell.angle_alpha   90.00
_cell.angle_beta   90.00
_cell.angle_gamma   90.00
#
_symmetry.space_group_name_H-M   'P 1'
#
loop_
_entity.id
_entity.type
_entity.pdbx_description
1 polymer ?
#
loop_
_entity_poly.entity_id
_entity_poly.type
_entity_poly.pdbx_seq_one_letter_code
_entity_poly.pdbx_strand_id
1 'polypeptide(L)'
;MILEDKLYWSKVFLGIFIGFLSALLRLHEPTSMVAIAVAVIVYVAYSILSPLIFRAQRGYLKTKKPYITGLATYFLVWLVSWILFYNIIFG
;
A
#
# COMPACT_ATOMS: atom_id res chain seq x y z
N MET A 1 12.19 -6.32 16.90
CA MET A 1 11.86 -5.94 15.51
C MET A 1 12.29 -4.51 15.30
N ILE A 2 13.12 -4.26 14.29
CA ILE A 2 13.63 -2.93 13.94
C ILE A 2 12.44 -2.11 13.38
N LEU A 3 12.42 -0.78 13.62
CA LEU A 3 11.33 0.10 13.20
C LEU A 3 11.08 0.03 11.68
N GLU A 4 12.15 -0.19 10.90
CA GLU A 4 12.11 -0.39 9.45
C GLU A 4 11.32 -1.63 9.05
N ASP A 5 11.55 -2.76 9.73
CA ASP A 5 10.82 -4.02 9.44
C ASP A 5 9.33 -3.83 9.66
N LYS A 6 8.94 -3.18 10.77
CA LYS A 6 7.53 -2.92 11.06
C LYS A 6 6.88 -2.01 10.00
N LEU A 7 7.60 -0.97 9.56
CA LEU A 7 7.11 -0.05 8.54
C LEU A 7 6.95 -0.76 7.18
N TYR A 8 7.91 -1.62 6.83
CA TYR A 8 7.91 -2.41 5.61
C TYR A 8 6.76 -3.41 5.59
N TRP A 9 6.65 -4.25 6.63
CA TRP A 9 5.57 -5.22 6.75
C TRP A 9 4.19 -4.57 6.78
N SER A 10 4.04 -3.41 7.43
CA SER A 10 2.78 -2.67 7.41
C SER A 10 2.40 -2.19 6.01
N LYS A 11 3.36 -1.78 5.16
CA LYS A 11 3.09 -1.44 3.75
C LYS A 11 2.69 -2.67 2.94
N VAL A 12 3.30 -3.82 3.20
CA VAL A 12 2.93 -5.10 2.55
C VAL A 12 1.48 -5.48 2.91
N PHE A 13 1.13 -5.50 4.19
CA PHE A 13 -0.24 -5.76 4.63
C PHE A 13 -1.25 -4.79 4.04
N LEU A 14 -0.90 -3.50 3.96
CA LEU A 14 -1.74 -2.48 3.34
C LEU A 14 -1.96 -2.77 1.85
N GLY A 15 -0.90 -3.12 1.11
CA GLY A 15 -0.99 -3.47 -0.30
C GLY A 15 -1.90 -4.68 -0.56
N ILE A 16 -1.75 -5.74 0.25
CA ILE A 16 -2.60 -6.94 0.17
C ILE A 16 -4.06 -6.57 0.42
N PHE A 17 -4.32 -5.81 1.50
CA PHE A 17 -5.68 -5.43 1.89
C PHE A 17 -6.37 -4.57 0.82
N ILE A 18 -5.65 -3.57 0.27
CA ILE A 18 -6.19 -2.72 -0.80
C ILE A 18 -6.34 -3.50 -2.11
N GLY A 19 -5.46 -4.46 -2.40
CA GLY A 19 -5.57 -5.33 -3.57
C GLY A 19 -6.82 -6.21 -3.49
N PHE A 20 -7.07 -6.78 -2.30
CA PHE A 20 -8.30 -7.52 -2.00
C PHE A 20 -9.54 -6.64 -2.15
N LEU A 21 -9.57 -5.43 -1.56
CA LEU A 21 -10.68 -4.49 -1.74
C LEU A 21 -10.88 -4.12 -3.22
N SER A 22 -9.79 -3.90 -3.95
CA SER A 22 -9.80 -3.54 -5.37
C SER A 22 -10.44 -4.64 -6.23
N ALA A 23 -10.18 -5.91 -5.90
CA ALA A 23 -10.84 -7.05 -6.51
C ALA A 23 -12.31 -7.14 -6.08
N LEU A 24 -12.59 -7.13 -4.77
CA LEU A 24 -13.91 -7.35 -4.19
C LEU A 24 -14.95 -6.31 -4.66
N LEU A 25 -14.58 -5.03 -4.68
CA LEU A 25 -15.46 -3.95 -5.13
C LEU A 25 -15.50 -3.80 -6.65
N ARG A 26 -14.77 -4.64 -7.40
CA ARG A 26 -14.62 -4.54 -8.86
C ARG A 26 -14.30 -3.12 -9.32
N LEU A 27 -13.36 -2.44 -8.64
CA LEU A 27 -12.93 -1.07 -8.99
C LEU A 27 -12.30 -0.95 -10.39
N HIS A 28 -12.16 -2.08 -11.10
CA HIS A 28 -11.83 -2.14 -12.52
C HIS A 28 -12.98 -1.68 -13.44
N GLU A 29 -14.24 -1.82 -13.03
CA GLU A 29 -15.40 -1.48 -13.86
C GLU A 29 -15.86 -0.04 -13.53
N PRO A 30 -15.93 0.91 -14.50
CA PRO A 30 -15.69 0.78 -15.95
C PRO A 30 -14.24 1.01 -16.40
N THR A 31 -13.32 1.43 -15.51
CA THR A 31 -11.91 1.65 -15.87
C THR A 31 -10.96 1.31 -14.74
N SER A 32 -9.86 0.60 -15.05
CA SER A 32 -8.78 0.26 -14.10
C SER A 32 -8.10 1.48 -13.47
N MET A 33 -8.30 2.68 -14.05
CA MET A 33 -7.83 3.94 -13.48
C MET A 33 -8.40 4.21 -12.09
N VAL A 34 -9.62 3.77 -11.78
CA VAL A 34 -10.22 4.01 -10.46
C VAL A 34 -9.49 3.20 -9.39
N ALA A 35 -9.20 1.93 -9.66
CA ALA A 35 -8.39 1.09 -8.77
C ALA A 35 -6.98 1.67 -8.53
N ILE A 36 -6.33 2.17 -9.58
CA ILE A 36 -5.02 2.83 -9.49
C ILE A 36 -5.11 4.11 -8.67
N ALA A 37 -6.11 4.95 -8.91
CA ALA A 37 -6.32 6.19 -8.17
C ALA A 37 -6.53 5.92 -6.67
N VAL A 38 -7.35 4.91 -6.32
CA VAL A 38 -7.55 4.50 -4.93
C VAL A 38 -6.24 4.00 -4.31
N ALA A 39 -5.46 3.17 -5.01
CA ALA A 39 -4.18 2.69 -4.51
C ALA A 39 -3.19 3.83 -4.22
N VAL A 40 -3.14 4.83 -5.10
CA VAL A 40 -2.33 6.05 -4.90
C VAL A 40 -2.83 6.86 -3.71
N ILE A 41 -4.13 7.12 -3.61
CA ILE A 41 -4.73 7.90 -2.52
C ILE A 41 -4.45 7.23 -1.17
N VAL A 42 -4.64 5.92 -1.08
CA VAL A 42 -4.35 5.16 0.15
C VAL A 42 -2.87 5.20 0.49
N TYR A 43 -1.99 5.08 -0.49
CA TYR A 43 -0.54 5.20 -0.27
C TYR A 43 -0.17 6.59 0.27
N VAL A 44 -0.71 7.65 -0.33
CA VAL A 44 -0.47 9.04 0.11
C VAL A 44 -0.97 9.24 1.54
N ALA A 45 -2.19 8.82 1.84
CA ALA A 45 -2.77 8.88 3.18
C ALA A 45 -1.91 8.11 4.19
N TYR A 46 -1.48 6.89 3.85
CA TYR A 46 -0.58 6.09 4.69
C TYR A 46 0.78 6.77 4.88
N SER A 47 1.34 7.41 3.84
CA SER A 47 2.60 8.14 3.96
C SER A 47 2.52 9.30 4.95
N ILE A 48 1.36 9.97 5.03
CA ILE A 48 1.09 11.08 5.95
C ILE A 48 0.82 10.56 7.37
N LEU A 49 0.14 9.41 7.51
CA LEU A 49 -0.17 8.80 8.81
C LEU A 49 0.99 8.01 9.42
N SER A 50 1.88 7.45 8.59
CA SER A 50 3.00 6.62 9.05
C SER A 50 3.92 7.27 10.11
N PRO A 51 4.26 8.59 10.04
CA PRO A 51 5.03 9.26 11.08
C PRO A 51 4.27 9.35 12.41
N LEU A 52 2.94 9.47 12.33
CA LEU A 52 2.04 9.60 13.47
C LEU A 52 1.85 8.26 14.18
N ILE A 53 1.58 7.19 13.41
CA ILE A 53 1.32 5.83 13.91
C ILE A 53 2.57 5.23 14.56
N PHE A 54 3.72 5.37 13.91
CA PHE A 54 4.96 4.73 14.37
C PHE A 54 5.78 5.58 15.34
N ARG A 55 5.27 6.77 15.76
CA ARG A 55 5.99 7.76 16.59
C ARG A 55 7.44 7.93 16.14
N ALA A 56 7.66 7.93 14.82
CA ALA A 56 9.00 7.96 14.27
C ALA A 56 9.68 9.26 14.71
N GLN A 57 10.72 9.16 15.54
CA GLN A 57 11.49 10.33 15.98
C GLN A 57 11.90 11.13 14.74
N ARG A 58 11.71 12.46 14.78
CA ARG A 58 12.04 13.39 13.69
C ARG A 58 13.45 13.19 13.10
N GLY A 59 14.38 12.58 13.86
CA GLY A 59 15.73 12.21 13.39
C GLY A 59 15.77 11.09 12.35
N TYR A 60 14.88 10.10 12.41
CA TYR A 60 14.87 8.96 11.48
C TYR A 60 14.37 9.34 10.08
N LEU A 61 13.39 10.25 10.05
CA LEU A 61 12.83 10.88 8.84
C LEU A 61 13.83 11.79 8.11
N LYS A 62 14.90 12.22 8.78
CA LYS A 62 15.90 13.15 8.24
C LYS A 62 16.94 12.47 7.35
N THR A 63 17.19 11.16 7.56
CA THR A 63 18.27 10.42 6.87
C THR A 63 17.75 9.49 5.76
N LYS A 64 16.54 8.95 5.88
CA LYS A 64 15.90 8.15 4.81
C LYS A 64 14.57 8.77 4.45
N LYS A 65 14.31 8.98 3.14
CA LYS A 65 13.03 9.45 2.59
C LYS A 65 12.00 8.31 2.66
N PRO A 66 11.22 8.16 3.75
CA PRO A 66 10.38 6.98 3.97
C PRO A 66 9.15 6.92 3.04
N TYR A 67 8.87 8.04 2.35
CA TYR A 67 7.88 8.15 1.28
C TYR A 67 8.32 7.42 0.00
N ILE A 68 9.62 7.26 -0.23
CA ILE A 68 10.17 6.55 -1.41
C ILE A 68 10.50 5.10 -1.02
N THR A 69 11.04 4.89 0.18
CA THR A 69 11.43 3.57 0.67
C THR A 69 10.20 2.68 0.86
N GLY A 70 10.00 1.70 -0.02
CA GLY A 70 8.86 0.76 0.01
C GLY A 70 7.64 1.16 -0.83
N LEU A 71 7.71 2.24 -1.62
CA LEU A 71 6.66 2.61 -2.58
C LEU A 71 6.49 1.53 -3.66
N ALA A 72 7.61 1.12 -4.27
CA ALA A 72 7.61 0.07 -5.28
C ALA A 72 7.10 -1.27 -4.72
N THR A 73 7.49 -1.62 -3.49
CA THR A 73 6.99 -2.81 -2.81
C THR A 73 5.49 -2.77 -2.61
N TYR A 74 4.95 -1.66 -2.08
CA TYR A 74 3.51 -1.52 -1.90
C TYR A 74 2.76 -1.68 -3.24
N PHE A 75 3.23 -1.00 -4.29
CA PHE A 75 2.60 -1.06 -5.61
C PHE A 75 2.63 -2.47 -6.20
N LEU A 76 3.77 -3.15 -6.14
CA LEU A 76 3.90 -4.52 -6.64
C LEU A 76 3.01 -5.49 -5.84
N VAL A 77 3.04 -5.40 -4.52
CA VAL A 77 2.21 -6.25 -3.65
C VAL A 77 0.73 -6.00 -3.89
N TRP A 78 0.32 -4.74 -4.00
CA TRP A 78 -1.05 -4.38 -4.34
C TRP A 78 -1.47 -4.96 -5.68
N LEU A 79 -0.68 -4.77 -6.72
CA LEU A 79 -0.99 -5.21 -8.09
C LEU A 79 -1.06 -6.73 -8.19
N VAL A 80 -0.09 -7.45 -7.60
CA VAL A 80 -0.09 -8.91 -7.55
C VAL A 80 -1.29 -9.43 -6.77
N SER A 81 -1.56 -8.85 -5.59
CA SER A 81 -2.72 -9.25 -4.77
C SER A 81 -4.03 -9.00 -5.49
N TRP A 82 -4.15 -7.86 -6.17
CA TRP A 82 -5.33 -7.51 -6.93
C TRP A 82 -5.61 -8.54 -8.04
N ILE A 83 -4.60 -8.88 -8.84
CA ILE A 83 -4.73 -9.89 -9.90
C ILE A 83 -5.08 -11.26 -9.31
N LEU A 84 -4.41 -11.68 -8.23
CA LEU A 84 -4.66 -12.96 -7.59
C LEU A 84 -6.10 -13.05 -7.06
N PHE A 85 -6.54 -12.07 -6.27
CA PHE A 85 -7.89 -12.07 -5.71
C PHE A 85 -8.96 -11.92 -6.77
N TYR A 86 -8.72 -11.14 -7.83
CA TYR A 86 -9.64 -11.04 -8.95
C TYR A 86 -9.83 -12.41 -9.63
N ASN A 87 -8.74 -13.13 -9.92
CA ASN A 87 -8.82 -14.47 -10.50
C ASN A 87 -9.47 -15.49 -9.56
N ILE A 88 -9.25 -15.40 -8.23
CA ILE A 88 -9.87 -16.32 -7.27
C ILE A 88 -11.38 -16.07 -7.11
N ILE A 89 -11.81 -14.80 -7.13
CA ILE A 89 -13.20 -14.41 -6.88
C ILE A 89 -14.06 -14.51 -8.15
N PHE A 90 -13.47 -14.24 -9.33
CA PHE A 90 -14.21 -14.10 -10.58
C PHE A 90 -13.69 -14.95 -11.75
N GLY A 91 -12.59 -15.69 -11.57
CA GLY A 91 -12.11 -16.70 -12.52
C GLY A 91 -12.75 -18.06 -12.26
#